data_AF-A0A7V8NNY0-F1
#
_entry.id   AF-A0A7V8NNY0-F1
#
_cell.length_a   1.000
_cell.length_b   1.000
_cell.length_c   1.000
_cell.angle_alpha   90.00
_cell.angle_beta   90.00
_cell.angle_gamma   90.00
#
_symmetry.space_group_name_H-M   'P 1'
#
loop_
_entity.id
_entity.type
_entity.pdbx_description
1 polymer ?
#
loop_
_entity_poly.entity_id
_entity_poly.type
_entity_poly.pdbx_seq_one_letter_code
_entity_poly.pdbx_strand_id
1 'polypeptide(L)'
;GSDAERTNSQGTTSTTVSGLGPGSTTRSFIENPWNPRLNYAPSDFDIRHVIATTWVYALPFGRGKWLGGKAGARLDEIIGGWQLSGLGRWTSALPFSVVDTRGFTNNFLFNDFMVETGPVQSGLFHDPVTGAPIAFPNPAAVVAGVSITPNVPATLTPLRFAYPGEAGSRNAFRGQGFFGIDASLAKTWKVNERVALKFAWDVFNVTNSVRFDTNSIDNGSDDGGFGLYSGTLTYPRVQQFSLRFTF
;
A
#
# COMPACT_ATOMS: atom_id res chain seq x y z
N GLY A 1 9.90 -3.64 17.91
CA GLY A 1 9.67 -2.19 17.77
C GLY A 1 10.98 -1.44 17.78
N SER A 2 11.17 -0.52 16.84
CA SER A 2 12.22 0.48 16.90
C SER A 2 11.89 1.49 18.02
N ASP A 3 12.91 2.09 18.63
CA ASP A 3 12.74 3.04 19.73
C ASP A 3 11.97 4.32 19.34
N ALA A 4 11.73 4.53 18.04
CA ALA A 4 10.96 5.66 17.52
C ALA A 4 9.47 5.65 17.92
N GLU A 5 8.90 4.49 18.26
CA GLU A 5 7.48 4.35 18.64
C GLU A 5 7.29 4.13 20.16
N ARG A 6 8.37 4.10 20.94
CA ARG A 6 8.35 3.75 22.37
C ARG A 6 8.25 4.96 23.31
N THR A 7 8.10 6.17 22.79
CA THR A 7 8.33 7.40 23.55
C THR A 7 7.12 7.97 24.32
N ASN A 8 5.95 7.33 24.33
CA ASN A 8 4.79 7.88 25.04
C ASN A 8 4.40 7.04 26.27
N SER A 9 4.91 7.43 27.45
CA SER A 9 4.45 6.92 28.75
C SER A 9 3.36 7.81 29.38
N GLN A 10 2.43 8.30 28.57
CA GLN A 10 1.43 9.35 28.84
C GLN A 10 1.92 10.78 28.54
N GLY A 11 1.45 11.32 27.42
CA GLY A 11 1.64 12.72 27.08
C GLY A 11 1.28 13.04 25.65
N THR A 12 0.06 13.53 25.47
CA THR A 12 -0.39 14.52 24.47
C THR A 12 0.69 15.04 23.52
N THR A 13 0.91 14.32 22.42
CA THR A 13 1.18 14.94 21.13
C THR A 13 0.57 14.03 20.07
N SER A 14 -0.76 14.11 20.00
CA SER A 14 -1.42 14.12 18.70
C SER A 14 -0.69 15.19 17.89
N THR A 15 0.30 14.79 17.09
CA THR A 15 0.51 15.51 15.84
C THR A 15 -0.81 15.35 15.12
N THR A 16 -1.60 16.41 15.16
CA THR A 16 -2.86 16.57 14.47
C THR A 16 -2.70 16.15 13.03
N VAL A 17 -2.96 14.88 12.75
CA VAL A 17 -3.76 14.52 11.61
C VAL A 17 -5.15 14.32 12.20
N SER A 18 -5.87 15.43 12.33
CA SER A 18 -7.31 15.49 12.59
C SER A 18 -8.07 14.89 11.41
N GLY A 19 -7.88 13.59 11.20
CA GLY A 19 -8.42 12.81 10.09
C GLY A 19 -8.35 11.30 10.32
N LEU A 20 -7.84 10.85 11.47
CA LEU A 20 -7.90 9.45 11.87
C LEU A 20 -9.21 9.25 12.63
N GLY A 21 -10.23 8.82 11.90
CA GLY A 21 -11.50 8.40 12.47
C GLY A 21 -11.36 7.19 13.41
N PRO A 22 -12.48 6.69 13.95
CA PRO A 22 -12.50 5.37 14.57
C PRO A 22 -11.87 4.36 13.59
N GLY A 23 -10.80 3.66 13.97
CA GLY A 23 -10.06 2.74 13.08
C GLY A 23 -8.57 3.03 12.86
N SER A 24 -7.98 4.04 13.53
CA SER A 24 -6.52 4.24 13.42
C SER A 24 -5.71 3.04 13.94
N THR A 25 -4.96 2.43 13.04
CA THR A 25 -4.06 1.27 13.27
C THR A 25 -2.70 1.65 13.85
N THR A 26 -2.33 2.93 13.77
CA THR A 26 -1.00 3.41 14.17
C THR A 26 -1.04 4.02 15.56
N ARG A 27 -0.43 3.32 16.52
CA ARG A 27 -0.52 3.65 17.94
C ARG A 27 0.85 3.47 18.59
N SER A 28 1.28 4.50 19.31
CA SER A 28 2.58 4.53 19.99
C SER A 28 2.45 4.55 21.51
N PHE A 29 1.34 4.05 22.07
CA PHE A 29 1.16 3.96 23.52
C PHE A 29 1.34 2.53 24.01
N ILE A 30 1.74 2.41 25.28
CA ILE A 30 1.98 1.12 25.93
C ILE A 30 0.66 0.64 26.52
N GLU A 31 0.10 -0.44 25.98
CA GLU A 31 -1.18 -1.01 26.46
C GLU A 31 -1.11 -1.44 27.93
N ASN A 32 -0.06 -2.19 28.30
CA ASN A 32 0.19 -2.59 29.68
C ASN A 32 1.49 -1.95 30.23
N PRO A 33 1.40 -0.90 31.07
CA PRO A 33 2.59 -0.24 31.63
C PRO A 33 3.36 -1.12 32.61
N TRP A 34 2.71 -2.12 33.21
CA TRP A 34 3.36 -3.09 34.11
C TRP A 34 4.23 -4.11 33.35
N ASN A 35 3.98 -4.30 32.06
CA ASN A 35 4.81 -5.15 31.20
C ASN A 35 4.94 -4.57 29.78
N PRO A 36 5.84 -3.59 29.57
CA PRO A 36 6.02 -2.95 28.27
C PRO A 36 6.48 -3.88 27.14
N ARG A 37 7.04 -5.05 27.49
CA ARG A 37 7.50 -6.04 26.51
C ARG A 37 6.35 -6.63 25.69
N LEU A 38 5.12 -6.60 26.21
CA LEU A 38 3.94 -7.08 25.51
C LEU A 38 3.60 -6.24 24.27
N ASN A 39 4.08 -5.00 24.18
CA ASN A 39 3.90 -4.14 23.00
C ASN A 39 4.97 -4.37 21.91
N TYR A 40 5.78 -5.43 22.03
CA TYR A 40 6.78 -5.73 21.01
C TYR A 40 6.12 -6.28 19.73
N ALA A 41 6.14 -5.46 18.70
CA ALA A 41 5.59 -5.77 17.37
C ALA A 41 6.45 -5.15 16.25
N PRO A 42 6.19 -5.49 14.97
CA PRO A 42 6.65 -4.70 13.83
C PRO A 42 6.21 -3.24 13.97
N SER A 43 7.04 -2.32 13.47
CA SER A 43 6.70 -0.88 13.43
C SER A 43 5.55 -0.63 12.46
N ASP A 44 4.75 0.40 12.72
CA ASP A 44 3.69 0.86 11.81
C ASP A 44 4.24 1.25 10.43
N PHE A 45 5.52 1.62 10.37
CA PHE A 45 6.24 2.01 9.15
C PHE A 45 7.13 0.90 8.59
N ASP A 46 6.97 -0.35 9.05
CA ASP A 46 7.83 -1.47 8.64
C ASP A 46 7.52 -1.92 7.21
N ILE A 47 8.23 -1.34 6.24
CA ILE A 47 8.29 -1.80 4.85
C ILE A 47 9.51 -2.72 4.69
N ARG A 48 9.27 -4.03 4.62
CA ARG A 48 10.31 -5.06 4.49
C ARG A 48 11.18 -4.95 3.24
N HIS A 49 10.58 -4.58 2.11
CA HIS A 49 11.31 -4.46 0.84
C HIS A 49 10.85 -3.23 0.06
N VAL A 50 11.82 -2.50 -0.49
CA VAL A 50 11.59 -1.39 -1.41
C VAL A 50 12.51 -1.58 -2.60
N ILE A 51 11.92 -1.63 -3.79
CA ILE A 51 12.63 -1.67 -5.05
C ILE A 51 12.25 -0.41 -5.83
N ALA A 52 13.25 0.39 -6.16
CA ALA A 52 13.11 1.56 -7.01
C ALA A 52 14.09 1.43 -8.17
N THR A 53 13.57 1.54 -9.40
CA THR A 53 14.36 1.36 -10.61
C THR A 53 14.10 2.52 -11.55
N THR A 54 15.16 3.08 -12.11
CA THR A 54 15.09 4.04 -13.21
C THR A 54 15.78 3.44 -14.42
N TRP A 55 15.25 3.66 -15.61
CA TRP A 55 15.87 3.20 -16.84
C TRP A 55 15.70 4.20 -17.97
N VAL A 56 16.69 4.22 -18.85
CA VAL A 56 16.65 4.94 -20.11
C VAL A 56 17.21 4.00 -21.18
N TYR A 57 16.44 3.78 -22.21
CA TYR A 57 16.75 2.89 -23.32
C TYR A 57 16.53 3.62 -24.63
N ALA A 58 17.61 3.85 -25.37
CA ALA A 58 17.52 4.33 -26.74
C ALA A 58 17.01 3.18 -27.63
N LEU A 59 15.83 3.33 -28.21
CA LEU A 59 15.26 2.28 -29.04
C LEU A 59 16.16 2.04 -30.24
N PRO A 60 16.38 0.77 -30.62
CA PRO A 60 17.37 0.43 -31.62
C PRO A 60 16.82 0.46 -33.05
N PHE A 61 15.92 1.40 -33.29
CA PHE A 61 15.35 1.63 -34.61
C PHE A 61 16.13 2.74 -35.33
N GLY A 62 16.23 2.61 -36.65
CA GLY A 62 16.79 3.64 -37.52
C GLY A 62 18.08 3.23 -38.21
N ARG A 63 18.60 4.16 -38.99
CA ARG A 63 19.76 3.96 -39.87
C ARG A 63 21.01 3.64 -39.03
N GLY A 64 21.71 2.56 -39.38
CA GLY A 64 22.87 2.09 -38.63
C GLY A 64 22.56 1.41 -37.28
N LYS A 65 21.28 1.16 -36.96
CA LYS A 65 20.86 0.33 -35.82
C LYS A 65 20.46 -1.07 -36.28
N TRP A 66 20.36 -2.01 -35.34
CA TRP A 66 20.08 -3.41 -35.66
C TRP A 66 18.65 -3.63 -36.17
N LEU A 67 17.68 -2.81 -35.76
CA LEU A 67 16.34 -2.78 -36.34
C LEU A 67 16.21 -1.59 -37.30
N GLY A 68 15.88 -1.85 -38.57
CA GLY A 68 15.73 -0.77 -39.56
C GLY A 68 17.04 -0.14 -40.05
N GLY A 69 18.19 -0.82 -39.89
CA GLY A 69 19.50 -0.29 -40.29
C GLY A 69 19.65 0.13 -41.76
N LYS A 70 18.80 -0.41 -42.66
CA LYS A 70 18.71 -0.05 -44.09
C LYS A 70 17.61 0.97 -44.39
N ALA A 71 16.99 1.59 -43.39
CA ALA A 71 15.95 2.58 -43.59
C ALA A 71 16.47 3.76 -44.44
N GLY A 72 15.70 4.15 -45.46
CA GLY A 72 15.94 5.38 -46.19
C GLY A 72 15.77 6.60 -45.28
N ALA A 73 16.37 7.74 -45.64
CA ALA A 73 16.40 8.94 -44.79
C ALA A 73 15.01 9.38 -44.28
N ARG A 74 13.96 9.28 -45.12
CA ARG A 74 12.58 9.61 -44.73
C ARG A 74 11.99 8.65 -43.70
N LEU A 75 12.33 7.36 -43.78
CA LEU A 75 11.84 6.34 -42.86
C LEU A 75 12.57 6.47 -41.51
N ASP A 76 13.88 6.75 -41.54
CA ASP A 76 14.70 6.99 -40.35
C ASP A 76 14.21 8.19 -39.53
N GLU A 77 13.78 9.26 -40.19
CA GLU A 77 13.19 10.41 -39.51
C GLU A 77 11.89 10.07 -38.74
N ILE A 78 11.21 8.98 -39.09
CA ILE A 78 10.01 8.49 -38.40
C ILE A 78 10.38 7.46 -37.32
N ILE A 79 11.17 6.46 -37.67
CA ILE A 79 11.44 5.30 -36.79
C ILE A 79 12.68 5.46 -35.91
N GLY A 80 13.62 6.34 -36.25
CA GLY A 80 14.90 6.50 -35.55
C GLY A 80 14.83 7.40 -34.31
N GLY A 81 15.82 7.33 -33.43
CA GLY A 81 16.01 8.35 -32.38
C GLY A 81 14.94 8.41 -31.29
N TRP A 82 14.10 7.38 -31.15
CA TRP A 82 13.19 7.24 -30.02
C TRP A 82 13.95 6.82 -28.76
N GLN A 83 13.62 7.43 -27.64
CA GLN A 83 14.14 7.10 -26.32
C GLN A 83 12.97 6.72 -25.41
N LEU A 84 13.02 5.51 -24.85
CA LEU A 84 12.13 5.07 -23.81
C LEU A 84 12.81 5.32 -22.47
N SER A 85 12.10 5.93 -21.53
CA SER A 85 12.55 6.10 -20.16
C SER A 85 11.45 5.69 -19.19
N GLY A 86 11.81 5.37 -17.96
CA GLY A 86 10.81 5.03 -16.96
C GLY A 86 11.33 4.95 -15.54
N LEU A 87 10.38 4.93 -14.63
CA LEU A 87 10.52 4.79 -13.19
C LEU A 87 9.60 3.67 -12.74
N GLY A 88 10.17 2.68 -12.06
CA GLY A 88 9.45 1.58 -11.43
C GLY A 88 9.62 1.66 -9.93
N ARG A 89 8.52 1.48 -9.20
CA ARG A 89 8.53 1.35 -7.74
C ARG A 89 7.69 0.17 -7.31
N TRP A 90 8.25 -0.64 -6.45
CA TRP A 90 7.55 -1.71 -5.75
C TRP A 90 7.90 -1.66 -4.27
N THR A 91 6.91 -1.82 -3.40
CA THR A 91 7.12 -1.96 -1.97
C THR A 91 6.35 -3.15 -1.44
N SER A 92 6.88 -3.78 -0.39
CA SER A 92 6.06 -4.63 0.46
C SER A 92 4.96 -3.81 1.13
N ALA A 93 3.89 -4.48 1.57
CA ALA A 93 2.81 -3.84 2.31
C ALA A 93 3.28 -3.34 3.68
N LEU A 94 2.60 -2.31 4.20
CA LEU A 94 2.68 -1.94 5.61
C LEU A 94 1.97 -3.00 6.46
N PRO A 95 2.35 -3.15 7.74
CA PRO A 95 1.57 -3.94 8.66
C PRO A 95 0.34 -3.17 9.16
N PHE A 96 -0.65 -3.89 9.66
CA PHE A 96 -1.79 -3.33 10.35
C PHE A 96 -2.25 -4.26 11.47
N SER A 97 -3.04 -3.70 12.37
CA SER A 97 -3.62 -4.39 13.53
C SER A 97 -5.14 -4.47 13.39
N VAL A 98 -5.75 -5.50 13.98
CA VAL A 98 -7.21 -5.54 14.16
C VAL A 98 -7.53 -5.03 15.56
N VAL A 99 -8.57 -4.20 15.66
CA VAL A 99 -9.00 -3.57 16.91
C VAL A 99 -10.37 -4.09 17.33
N ASP A 100 -10.53 -4.21 18.65
CA ASP A 100 -11.84 -4.38 19.26
C ASP A 100 -12.70 -3.13 18.99
N THR A 101 -13.95 -3.29 18.57
CA THR A 101 -14.89 -2.17 18.40
C THR A 101 -16.03 -2.19 19.41
N ARG A 102 -16.11 -3.23 20.25
CA ARG A 102 -17.13 -3.41 21.28
C ARG A 102 -16.72 -2.90 22.65
N GLY A 103 -15.43 -2.67 22.92
CA GLY A 103 -15.03 -2.23 24.25
C GLY A 103 -13.59 -1.77 24.47
N PHE A 104 -13.36 -1.51 25.76
CA PHE A 104 -12.16 -0.96 26.37
C PHE A 104 -11.62 -1.95 27.40
N THR A 105 -11.30 -3.15 26.94
CA THR A 105 -11.11 -4.34 27.80
C THR A 105 -9.91 -4.22 28.73
N ASN A 106 -8.89 -3.46 28.34
CA ASN A 106 -7.71 -3.15 29.14
C ASN A 106 -7.58 -1.64 29.45
N ASN A 107 -8.13 -0.76 28.61
CA ASN A 107 -7.99 0.69 28.74
C ASN A 107 -9.24 1.47 28.31
N PHE A 108 -9.86 2.19 29.25
CA PHE A 108 -11.06 3.03 29.00
C PHE A 108 -10.89 4.11 27.92
N LEU A 109 -9.66 4.53 27.61
CA LEU A 109 -9.41 5.61 26.64
C LEU A 109 -9.30 5.11 25.20
N PHE A 110 -8.94 3.84 24.97
CA PHE A 110 -8.67 3.31 23.64
C PHE A 110 -9.08 1.85 23.52
N ASN A 111 -9.69 1.49 22.40
CA ASN A 111 -10.02 0.09 22.09
C ASN A 111 -8.77 -0.79 22.04
N ASP A 112 -8.80 -2.01 22.57
CA ASP A 112 -7.62 -2.89 22.53
C ASP A 112 -7.34 -3.47 21.14
N PHE A 113 -6.07 -3.86 20.90
CA PHE A 113 -5.76 -4.76 19.80
C PHE A 113 -6.32 -6.16 20.10
N MET A 114 -6.83 -6.82 19.07
CA MET A 114 -7.24 -8.22 19.18
C MET A 114 -6.04 -9.14 19.37
N VAL A 115 -6.23 -10.24 20.11
CA VAL A 115 -5.21 -11.28 20.27
C VAL A 115 -5.39 -12.33 19.19
N GLU A 116 -4.31 -12.58 18.44
CA GLU A 116 -4.22 -13.70 17.48
C GLU A 116 -3.98 -15.02 18.23
N THR A 117 -4.93 -15.94 18.11
CA THR A 117 -4.92 -17.28 18.74
C THR A 117 -4.67 -18.40 17.74
N GLY A 118 -4.70 -18.11 16.45
CA GLY A 118 -4.45 -19.05 15.37
C GLY A 118 -4.09 -18.34 14.08
N PRO A 119 -3.58 -19.06 13.07
CA PRO A 119 -3.08 -18.45 11.84
C PRO A 119 -4.20 -17.75 11.07
N VAL A 120 -3.99 -16.48 10.72
CA VAL A 120 -4.86 -15.71 9.83
C VAL A 120 -4.10 -15.33 8.56
N GLN A 121 -4.71 -15.60 7.41
CA GLN A 121 -4.17 -15.13 6.13
C GLN A 121 -4.65 -13.70 5.86
N SER A 122 -3.70 -12.78 5.66
CA SER A 122 -3.97 -11.40 5.24
C SER A 122 -3.31 -11.07 3.90
N GLY A 123 -3.89 -10.14 3.15
CA GLY A 123 -3.41 -9.73 1.83
C GLY A 123 -4.47 -8.95 1.07
N LEU A 124 -4.51 -9.09 -0.26
CA LEU A 124 -5.62 -8.62 -1.07
C LEU A 124 -6.44 -9.82 -1.56
N PHE A 125 -7.73 -9.83 -1.21
CA PHE A 125 -8.74 -10.76 -1.69
C PHE A 125 -9.95 -9.96 -2.19
N HIS A 126 -10.95 -10.67 -2.70
CA HIS A 126 -12.22 -10.09 -3.10
C HIS A 126 -13.34 -10.80 -2.38
N ASP A 127 -14.29 -10.03 -1.88
CA ASP A 127 -15.51 -10.55 -1.28
C ASP A 127 -16.30 -11.34 -2.34
N PRO A 128 -16.62 -12.63 -2.10
CA PRO A 128 -17.36 -13.45 -3.06
C PRO A 128 -18.78 -12.95 -3.33
N VAL A 129 -19.36 -12.14 -2.43
CA VAL A 129 -20.73 -11.62 -2.55
C VAL A 129 -20.73 -10.27 -3.27
N THR A 130 -19.92 -9.32 -2.81
CA THR A 130 -19.94 -7.93 -3.32
C THR A 130 -18.88 -7.65 -4.39
N GLY A 131 -17.85 -8.48 -4.48
CA GLY A 131 -16.66 -8.23 -5.30
C GLY A 131 -15.73 -7.15 -4.73
N ALA A 132 -16.03 -6.61 -3.55
CA ALA A 132 -15.24 -5.57 -2.93
C ALA A 132 -13.85 -6.09 -2.50
N PRO A 133 -12.81 -5.24 -2.56
CA PRO A 133 -11.48 -5.59 -2.09
C PRO A 133 -11.48 -5.77 -0.57
N ILE A 134 -11.02 -6.92 -0.09
CA ILE A 134 -10.95 -7.28 1.33
C ILE A 134 -9.58 -7.78 1.74
N ALA A 135 -9.19 -7.54 2.99
CA ALA A 135 -7.89 -7.86 3.55
C ALA A 135 -7.73 -9.34 3.93
N PHE A 136 -8.86 -10.03 4.13
CA PHE A 136 -8.92 -11.43 4.56
C PHE A 136 -9.80 -12.21 3.57
N PRO A 137 -9.50 -13.48 3.26
CA PRO A 137 -10.30 -14.28 2.34
C PRO A 137 -11.68 -14.65 2.91
N ASN A 138 -11.79 -14.73 4.24
CA ASN A 138 -13.04 -14.94 4.95
C ASN A 138 -13.05 -14.10 6.24
N PRO A 139 -13.37 -12.80 6.16
CA PRO A 139 -13.37 -11.91 7.32
C PRO A 139 -14.29 -12.40 8.44
N ALA A 140 -15.46 -12.95 8.09
CA ALA A 140 -16.42 -13.48 9.06
C ALA A 140 -15.84 -14.62 9.91
N ALA A 141 -15.07 -15.54 9.31
CA ALA A 141 -14.41 -16.61 10.05
C ALA A 141 -13.28 -16.09 10.96
N VAL A 142 -12.61 -15.00 10.56
CA VAL A 142 -11.55 -14.38 11.35
C VAL A 142 -12.12 -13.80 12.66
N VAL A 143 -13.30 -13.18 12.62
CA VAL A 143 -13.96 -12.57 13.79
C VAL A 143 -15.12 -13.39 14.36
N ALA A 144 -15.28 -14.66 13.99
CA ALA A 144 -16.45 -15.46 14.38
C ALA A 144 -16.65 -15.64 15.90
N GLY A 145 -15.58 -15.54 16.70
CA GLY A 145 -15.61 -15.67 18.16
C GLY A 145 -15.65 -14.33 18.89
N VAL A 146 -15.66 -13.25 18.12
CA VAL A 146 -15.84 -11.86 18.59
C VAL A 146 -17.33 -11.61 18.76
N SER A 147 -18.16 -12.13 17.86
CA SER A 147 -19.61 -12.19 18.03
C SER A 147 -19.93 -13.03 19.26
N ILE A 148 -20.58 -12.42 20.24
CA ILE A 148 -21.13 -13.07 21.45
C ILE A 148 -22.31 -13.98 21.04
N THR A 149 -22.04 -14.95 20.19
CA THR A 149 -22.97 -16.01 19.87
C THR A 149 -22.95 -16.91 21.11
N PRO A 150 -24.07 -17.09 21.83
CA PRO A 150 -24.12 -18.06 22.91
C PRO A 150 -23.59 -19.39 22.37
N ASN A 151 -22.59 -19.97 23.05
CA ASN A 151 -21.92 -21.23 22.70
C ASN A 151 -20.86 -21.20 21.58
N VAL A 152 -20.25 -20.06 21.23
CA VAL A 152 -18.96 -20.06 20.51
C VAL A 152 -17.83 -19.95 21.54
N PRO A 153 -17.06 -21.04 21.80
CA PRO A 153 -15.88 -20.94 22.64
C PRO A 153 -14.90 -19.96 22.01
N ALA A 154 -14.45 -18.95 22.77
CA ALA A 154 -13.40 -18.01 22.35
C ALA A 154 -12.08 -18.71 21.91
N THR A 155 -11.93 -19.99 22.23
CA THR A 155 -10.80 -20.85 21.85
C THR A 155 -10.88 -21.42 20.42
N LEU A 156 -11.95 -21.18 19.66
CA LEU A 156 -12.13 -21.74 18.31
C LEU A 156 -11.96 -20.74 17.16
N THR A 157 -11.64 -19.48 17.45
CA THR A 157 -11.47 -18.45 16.43
C THR A 157 -10.05 -17.93 16.39
N PRO A 158 -9.55 -17.50 15.22
CA PRO A 158 -8.15 -17.13 15.09
C PRO A 158 -7.87 -15.73 15.66
N LEU A 159 -8.91 -14.95 15.95
CA LEU A 159 -8.85 -13.74 16.78
C LEU A 159 -9.81 -13.82 17.98
N ARG A 160 -9.41 -13.21 19.09
CA ARG A 160 -10.24 -12.99 20.30
C ARG A 160 -9.94 -11.64 20.95
N PHE A 161 -10.82 -11.21 21.86
CA PHE A 161 -10.54 -10.06 22.72
C PHE A 161 -9.34 -10.29 23.62
N ALA A 162 -8.60 -9.22 23.91
CA ALA A 162 -7.55 -9.22 24.92
C ALA A 162 -8.17 -9.38 26.32
N TYR A 163 -7.59 -10.24 27.15
CA TYR A 163 -7.95 -10.32 28.56
C TYR A 163 -7.21 -9.25 29.38
N PRO A 164 -7.71 -8.91 30.59
CA PRO A 164 -7.02 -7.98 31.48
C PRO A 164 -5.54 -8.34 31.65
N GLY A 165 -4.65 -7.38 31.37
CA GLY A 165 -3.20 -7.56 31.46
C GLY A 165 -2.50 -8.03 30.18
N GLU A 166 -3.24 -8.41 29.13
CA GLU A 166 -2.68 -8.63 27.78
C GLU A 166 -2.50 -7.29 27.04
N ALA A 167 -1.88 -7.29 25.85
CA ALA A 167 -1.69 -6.10 25.02
C ALA A 167 -2.22 -6.26 23.58
N GLY A 168 -2.83 -7.41 23.26
CA GLY A 168 -3.23 -7.75 21.90
C GLY A 168 -2.05 -8.02 20.95
N SER A 169 -2.38 -8.29 19.69
CA SER A 169 -1.45 -8.60 18.60
C SER A 169 -1.31 -7.41 17.66
N ARG A 170 -0.45 -6.45 18.04
CA ARG A 170 -0.14 -5.29 17.20
C ARG A 170 0.60 -5.71 15.93
N ASN A 171 0.20 -5.15 14.79
CA ASN A 171 0.86 -5.26 13.48
C ASN A 171 1.10 -6.70 13.03
N ALA A 172 0.19 -7.60 13.41
CA ALA A 172 0.22 -9.02 13.06
C ALA A 172 -0.08 -9.26 11.57
N PHE A 173 -0.85 -8.37 10.94
CA PHE A 173 -1.32 -8.55 9.57
C PHE A 173 -0.61 -7.61 8.60
N ARG A 174 -0.61 -7.98 7.32
CA ARG A 174 -0.08 -7.16 6.22
C ARG A 174 -1.05 -7.15 5.05
N GLY A 175 -1.27 -5.96 4.51
CA GLY A 175 -2.16 -5.75 3.38
C GLY A 175 -1.43 -5.87 2.03
N GLN A 176 -1.80 -5.00 1.09
CA GLN A 176 -1.14 -4.89 -0.21
C GLN A 176 -0.11 -3.77 -0.22
N GLY A 177 1.05 -4.03 -0.82
CA GLY A 177 2.09 -3.02 -1.04
C GLY A 177 1.89 -2.24 -2.35
N PHE A 178 2.71 -1.20 -2.52
CA PHE A 178 2.69 -0.36 -3.72
C PHE A 178 3.35 -1.08 -4.90
N PHE A 179 2.82 -0.83 -6.10
CA PHE A 179 3.47 -1.17 -7.36
C PHE A 179 3.02 -0.18 -8.42
N GLY A 180 3.98 0.41 -9.11
CA GLY A 180 3.73 1.32 -10.21
C GLY A 180 4.91 1.38 -11.15
N ILE A 181 4.62 1.52 -12.44
CA ILE A 181 5.59 1.80 -13.48
C ILE A 181 5.09 3.02 -14.23
N ASP A 182 5.91 4.06 -14.27
CA ASP A 182 5.70 5.24 -15.09
C ASP A 182 6.73 5.21 -16.22
N ALA A 183 6.32 5.56 -17.44
CA ALA A 183 7.21 5.55 -18.58
C ALA A 183 6.98 6.76 -19.49
N SER A 184 8.03 7.19 -20.16
CA SER A 184 8.02 8.27 -21.14
C SER A 184 8.70 7.81 -22.42
N LEU A 185 8.02 8.00 -23.54
CA LEU A 185 8.56 7.78 -24.87
C LEU A 185 8.79 9.13 -25.55
N ALA A 186 10.05 9.47 -25.83
CA ALA A 186 10.42 10.76 -26.38
C ALA A 186 11.19 10.64 -27.69
N LYS A 187 11.05 11.67 -28.54
CA LYS A 187 11.82 11.83 -29.78
C LYS A 187 12.14 13.29 -30.03
N THR A 188 13.33 13.54 -30.56
CA THR A 188 13.74 14.88 -31.02
C THR A 188 14.04 14.83 -32.52
N TRP A 189 13.32 15.63 -33.29
CA TRP A 189 13.63 15.91 -34.71
C TRP A 189 14.50 17.16 -34.79
N LYS A 190 15.63 17.06 -35.48
CA LYS A 190 16.48 18.22 -35.79
C LYS A 190 16.10 18.70 -37.18
N VAL A 191 15.38 19.81 -37.27
CA VAL A 191 14.93 20.36 -38.56
C VAL A 191 16.10 21.05 -39.27
N ASN A 192 16.89 21.82 -38.53
CA ASN A 192 18.16 22.40 -38.99
C ASN A 192 19.07 22.68 -37.78
N GLU A 193 20.15 23.44 -37.96
CA GLU A 193 21.14 23.73 -36.91
C GLU A 193 20.59 24.59 -35.77
N ARG A 194 19.50 25.33 -36.00
CA ARG A 194 18.87 26.25 -35.04
C ARG A 194 17.54 25.71 -34.51
N VAL A 195 16.85 24.91 -35.31
CA VAL A 195 15.47 24.49 -35.09
C VAL A 195 15.37 23.01 -34.73
N ALA A 196 14.75 22.73 -33.58
CA ALA A 196 14.45 21.38 -33.13
C ALA A 196 13.00 21.26 -32.63
N LEU A 197 12.40 20.10 -32.90
CA LEU A 197 11.09 19.72 -32.39
C LEU A 197 11.26 18.51 -31.46
N LYS A 198 10.71 18.57 -30.26
CA LYS A 198 10.70 17.45 -29.31
C LYS A 198 9.27 17.02 -29.05
N PHE A 199 9.01 15.74 -29.17
CA PHE A 199 7.77 15.10 -28.73
C PHE A 199 8.07 14.20 -27.55
N ALA A 200 7.18 14.21 -26.56
CA ALA A 200 7.17 13.21 -25.50
C ALA A 200 5.74 12.72 -25.25
N TRP A 201 5.62 11.43 -25.00
CA TRP A 201 4.42 10.76 -24.53
C TRP A 201 4.71 10.14 -23.17
N ASP A 202 4.12 10.72 -22.14
CA ASP A 202 4.26 10.30 -20.75
C ASP A 202 3.04 9.47 -20.35
N VAL A 203 3.28 8.31 -19.74
CA VAL A 203 2.26 7.39 -19.25
C VAL A 203 2.54 7.08 -17.78
N PHE A 204 1.64 7.52 -16.92
CA PHE A 204 1.65 7.22 -15.48
C PHE A 204 0.81 5.97 -15.22
N ASN A 205 1.28 5.07 -14.35
CA ASN A 205 0.69 3.75 -14.11
C ASN A 205 0.49 2.96 -15.42
N VAL A 206 1.58 2.72 -16.13
CA VAL A 206 1.65 1.98 -17.42
C VAL A 206 0.97 0.62 -17.33
N THR A 207 1.05 -0.06 -16.19
CA THR A 207 0.41 -1.37 -15.99
C THR A 207 -1.08 -1.28 -15.66
N ASN A 208 -1.60 -0.08 -15.36
CA ASN A 208 -2.93 0.14 -14.79
C ASN A 208 -3.20 -0.78 -13.58
N SER A 209 -2.18 -0.97 -12.75
CA SER A 209 -2.30 -1.79 -11.56
C SER A 209 -3.00 -0.98 -10.47
N VAL A 210 -4.08 -1.53 -9.92
CA VAL A 210 -4.77 -0.96 -8.75
C VAL A 210 -4.14 -1.58 -7.51
N ARG A 211 -3.67 -0.73 -6.59
CA ARG A 211 -3.15 -1.15 -5.28
C ARG A 211 -3.96 -0.49 -4.18
N PHE A 212 -4.34 -1.26 -3.17
CA PHE A 212 -5.14 -0.77 -2.06
C PHE A 212 -4.30 -0.29 -0.89
N ASP A 213 -4.76 0.76 -0.22
CA ASP A 213 -4.06 1.32 0.93
C ASP A 213 -4.36 0.52 2.19
N THR A 214 -3.32 -0.03 2.80
CA THR A 214 -3.44 -0.78 4.06
C THR A 214 -3.99 0.09 5.20
N ASN A 215 -3.76 1.41 5.17
CA ASN A 215 -4.32 2.33 6.16
C ASN A 215 -5.81 2.63 5.95
N SER A 216 -6.38 2.20 4.81
CA SER A 216 -7.80 2.36 4.48
C SER A 216 -8.64 1.12 4.81
N ILE A 217 -8.02 0.08 5.38
CA ILE A 217 -8.70 -1.13 5.79
C ILE A 217 -9.62 -0.81 6.96
N ASP A 218 -10.87 -1.22 6.87
CA ASP A 218 -11.73 -1.35 8.03
C ASP A 218 -11.20 -2.49 8.91
N ASN A 219 -10.62 -2.15 10.04
CA ASN A 219 -9.97 -3.09 10.93
C ASN A 219 -10.75 -3.33 12.23
N GLY A 220 -11.99 -2.85 12.31
CA GLY A 220 -12.84 -3.04 13.47
C GLY A 220 -13.54 -4.39 13.42
N SER A 221 -13.45 -5.13 14.52
CA SER A 221 -13.88 -6.54 14.55
C SER A 221 -15.40 -6.78 14.52
N ASP A 222 -16.23 -5.72 14.54
CA ASP A 222 -17.70 -5.82 14.69
C ASP A 222 -18.54 -4.67 14.07
N ASP A 223 -17.96 -3.82 13.22
CA ASP A 223 -18.70 -2.73 12.58
C ASP A 223 -19.47 -3.15 11.31
N GLY A 224 -19.32 -4.42 10.90
CA GLY A 224 -19.90 -4.96 9.68
C GLY A 224 -19.10 -4.67 8.41
N GLY A 225 -18.04 -3.85 8.48
CA GLY A 225 -17.14 -3.54 7.38
C GLY A 225 -15.80 -4.27 7.44
N PHE A 226 -15.56 -5.05 8.50
CA PHE A 226 -14.30 -5.73 8.78
C PHE A 226 -13.57 -6.31 7.54
N GLY A 227 -12.37 -5.81 7.32
CA GLY A 227 -11.45 -6.20 6.27
C GLY A 227 -11.61 -5.41 4.97
N LEU A 228 -12.64 -4.59 4.77
CA LEU A 228 -12.84 -3.85 3.52
C LEU A 228 -11.78 -2.79 3.30
N TYR A 229 -11.23 -2.71 2.09
CA TYR A 229 -10.41 -1.58 1.66
C TYR A 229 -11.29 -0.43 1.18
N SER A 230 -11.11 0.77 1.75
CA SER A 230 -11.84 1.97 1.35
C SER A 230 -11.05 2.93 0.46
N GLY A 231 -9.75 2.67 0.25
CA GLY A 231 -8.85 3.57 -0.46
C GLY A 231 -7.77 2.84 -1.28
N THR A 232 -7.19 3.56 -2.23
CA THR A 232 -6.13 3.06 -3.12
C THR A 232 -4.84 3.86 -2.96
N LEU A 233 -3.70 3.19 -3.13
CA LEU A 233 -2.36 3.81 -3.16
C LEU A 233 -1.98 4.34 -4.55
N THR A 234 -2.66 3.85 -5.59
CA THR A 234 -2.35 4.13 -6.99
C THR A 234 -3.46 4.92 -7.66
N TYR A 235 -3.09 5.84 -8.53
CA TYR A 235 -4.04 6.53 -9.41
C TYR A 235 -4.30 5.71 -10.69
N PRO A 236 -5.46 5.91 -11.35
CA PRO A 236 -5.72 5.36 -12.67
C PRO A 236 -4.64 5.77 -13.68
N ARG A 237 -4.50 5.00 -14.76
CA ARG A 237 -3.54 5.32 -15.83
C ARG A 237 -3.86 6.68 -16.46
N VAL A 238 -2.88 7.57 -16.49
CA VAL A 238 -2.97 8.88 -17.12
C VAL A 238 -1.93 8.98 -18.23
N GLN A 239 -2.32 9.56 -19.36
CA GLN A 239 -1.45 9.76 -20.51
C GLN A 239 -1.38 11.24 -20.86
N GLN A 240 -0.17 11.72 -21.12
CA GLN A 240 0.09 13.11 -21.48
C GLN A 240 0.98 13.16 -22.71
N PHE A 241 0.69 14.11 -23.59
CA PHE A 241 1.48 14.36 -24.78
C PHE A 241 2.04 15.78 -24.68
N SER A 242 3.32 15.94 -24.97
CA SER A 242 3.95 17.24 -25.04
C SER A 242 4.70 17.41 -26.34
N LEU A 243 4.66 18.64 -26.85
CA LEU A 243 5.41 19.08 -28.02
C LEU A 243 6.17 20.35 -27.65
N ARG A 244 7.48 20.36 -27.88
CA ARG A 244 8.33 21.52 -27.63
C ARG A 244 9.08 21.88 -28.89
N PHE A 245 8.93 23.12 -29.31
CA PHE A 245 9.69 23.71 -30.40
C PHE A 245 10.82 24.59 -29.84
N THR A 246 12.01 24.51 -30.43
CA THR A 246 13.20 25.29 -30.04
C THR A 246 13.82 25.89 -31.30
N PHE A 247 14.25 27.14 -31.24
CA PHE A 247 14.76 27.93 -32.37
C PHE A 247 15.96 28.80 -31.96
#